data_AF-A0A9E5TAX4-F1
#
_entry.id   AF-A0A9E5TAX4-F1
#
_cell.length_a   1.000
_cell.length_b   1.000
_cell.length_c   1.000
_cell.angle_alpha   90.00
_cell.angle_beta   90.00
_cell.angle_gamma   90.00
#
_symmetry.space_group_name_H-M   'P 1'
#
loop_
_entity.id
_entity.type
_entity.pdbx_description
1 polymer ?
#
loop_
_entity_poly.entity_id
_entity_poly.type
_entity_poly.pdbx_seq_one_letter_code
_entity_poly.pdbx_strand_id
1 'polypeptide(L)'
;ILEAVERLLADNFKPRRTLYLAFGHDEESGGFTGAARIARLLKARNVQPEFILDEGGMITKGILIGVTSSVALIGVAEKGYMSVELTVESAGGHASTPPRQTAIGILSAAIHRIEADQ
;
A
#
# COMPACT_ATOMS: atom_id res chain seq x y z
N ILE A 1 0.54 -1.07 19.68
CA ILE A 1 0.56 0.38 19.99
C ILE A 1 -0.29 0.74 21.21
N LEU A 2 -1.53 0.25 21.33
CA LEU A 2 -2.44 0.60 22.44
C LEU A 2 -1.86 0.27 23.82
N GLU A 3 -1.31 -0.93 24.02
CA GLU A 3 -0.63 -1.32 25.27
C GLU A 3 0.47 -0.32 25.68
N ALA A 4 1.28 0.15 24.72
CA ALA A 4 2.33 1.11 25.00
C ALA A 4 1.76 2.47 25.41
N VAL A 5 0.66 2.90 24.79
CA VAL A 5 -0.06 4.13 25.16
C VAL A 5 -0.66 4.00 26.56
N GLU A 6 -1.31 2.87 26.87
CA GLU A 6 -1.88 2.59 28.19
C GLU A 6 -0.81 2.59 29.27
N ARG A 7 0.33 1.96 29.02
CA ARG A 7 1.48 1.97 29.93
C ARG A 7 2.01 3.38 30.18
N LEU A 8 2.22 4.17 29.13
CA LEU A 8 2.71 5.55 29.28
C LEU A 8 1.70 6.44 30.03
N LEU A 9 0.40 6.22 29.83
CA LEU A 9 -0.63 6.91 30.60
C LEU A 9 -0.60 6.52 32.08
N ALA A 10 -0.43 5.24 32.40
CA ALA A 10 -0.28 4.75 33.77
C ALA A 10 0.96 5.34 34.46
N ASP A 11 2.04 5.52 33.70
CA ASP A 11 3.28 6.15 34.17
C ASP A 11 3.19 7.71 34.21
N ASN A 12 2.00 8.29 34.02
CA ASN A 12 1.74 9.74 33.97
C ASN A 12 2.60 10.51 32.95
N PHE A 13 3.02 9.84 31.87
CA PHE A 13 3.82 10.46 30.82
C PHE A 13 3.07 11.61 30.14
N LYS A 14 3.76 12.74 29.94
CA LYS A 14 3.24 13.91 29.23
C LYS A 14 4.05 14.11 27.94
N PRO A 15 3.51 13.74 26.77
CA PRO A 15 4.23 13.92 25.52
C PRO A 15 4.40 15.41 25.23
N ARG A 16 5.59 15.79 24.73
CA ARG A 16 5.89 17.18 24.33
C ARG A 16 5.04 17.65 23.14
N ARG A 17 4.56 16.72 22.32
CA ARG A 17 3.71 16.98 21.15
C ARG A 17 2.42 16.18 21.25
N THR A 18 1.37 16.67 20.61
CA THR A 18 0.12 15.94 20.45
C THR A 18 0.35 14.69 19.62
N LEU A 19 -0.19 13.56 20.08
CA LEU A 19 -0.20 12.30 19.35
C LEU A 19 -1.61 12.05 18.82
N TYR A 20 -1.71 11.75 17.53
CA TYR A 20 -2.95 11.24 16.92
C TYR A 20 -2.78 9.74 16.69
N LEU A 21 -3.72 8.94 17.20
CA LEU A 21 -3.83 7.53 16.86
C LEU A 21 -4.90 7.40 15.78
N ALA A 22 -4.51 6.96 14.59
CA ALA A 22 -5.37 6.84 13.42
C ALA A 22 -5.50 5.35 13.06
N PHE A 23 -6.73 4.86 12.95
CA PHE A 23 -7.02 3.46 12.63
C PHE A 23 -7.92 3.39 11.41
N GLY A 24 -7.35 2.97 10.27
CA GLY A 24 -8.10 2.60 9.07
C GLY A 24 -8.47 1.11 9.10
N HIS A 25 -9.50 0.71 8.36
CA HIS A 25 -9.98 -0.68 8.34
C HIS A 25 -9.83 -1.37 6.97
N ASP A 26 -9.41 -0.62 5.95
CA ASP A 26 -9.48 -1.02 4.54
C ASP A 26 -8.14 -0.82 3.80
N GLU A 27 -7.01 -0.83 4.50
CA GLU A 27 -5.66 -0.70 3.92
C GLU A 27 -5.46 -1.75 2.81
N GLU A 28 -5.77 -3.02 3.11
CA GLU A 28 -5.66 -4.16 2.19
C GLU A 28 -6.56 -4.05 0.93
N SER A 29 -7.47 -3.07 0.91
CA SER A 29 -8.36 -2.74 -0.21
C SER A 29 -8.10 -1.34 -0.81
N GLY A 30 -6.98 -0.72 -0.46
CA GLY A 30 -6.52 0.57 -0.97
C GLY A 30 -6.76 1.79 -0.06
N GLY A 31 -7.34 1.61 1.14
CA GLY A 31 -7.40 2.66 2.17
C GLY A 31 -8.32 3.85 1.88
N PHE A 32 -9.21 3.76 0.88
CA PHE A 32 -10.02 4.88 0.40
C PHE A 32 -11.08 5.37 1.39
N THR A 33 -11.56 4.50 2.27
CA THR A 33 -12.60 4.78 3.27
C THR A 33 -12.06 4.87 4.70
N GLY A 34 -10.89 4.29 4.98
CA GLY A 34 -10.14 4.46 6.22
C GLY A 34 -9.16 5.63 6.15
N ALA A 35 -7.89 5.34 5.83
CA ALA A 35 -6.80 6.31 5.90
C ALA A 35 -7.08 7.60 5.10
N ALA A 36 -7.62 7.48 3.88
CA ALA A 36 -7.94 8.65 3.05
C ALA A 36 -9.02 9.56 3.65
N ARG A 37 -9.99 9.00 4.38
CA ARG A 37 -11.02 9.77 5.10
C ARG A 37 -10.44 10.47 6.32
N ILE A 38 -9.58 9.78 7.07
CA ILE A 38 -8.86 10.36 8.21
C ILE A 38 -8.01 11.54 7.75
N ALA A 39 -7.22 11.37 6.69
CA ALA A 39 -6.41 12.42 6.10
C ALA A 39 -7.26 13.64 5.69
N ARG A 40 -8.40 13.41 5.05
CA ARG A 40 -9.35 14.48 4.68
C ARG A 40 -9.88 15.23 5.89
N LEU A 41 -10.22 14.52 6.97
CA LEU A 41 -10.71 15.11 8.21
C LEU A 41 -9.62 15.95 8.90
N LEU A 42 -8.40 15.43 9.01
CA LEU A 42 -7.27 16.15 9.60
C LEU A 42 -6.95 17.43 8.81
N LYS A 43 -6.97 17.34 7.47
CA LYS A 43 -6.83 18.51 6.59
C LYS A 43 -7.95 19.54 6.81
N ALA A 44 -9.20 19.11 6.89
CA ALA A 44 -10.34 20.00 7.15
C ALA A 44 -10.26 20.69 8.52
N ARG A 45 -9.62 20.05 9.50
CA ARG A 45 -9.33 20.61 10.83
C ARG A 45 -8.04 21.42 10.89
N ASN A 46 -7.37 21.63 9.75
CA ASN A 46 -6.07 22.29 9.64
C ASN A 46 -4.99 21.70 10.57
N VAL A 47 -5.03 20.38 10.78
CA VAL A 47 -3.98 19.66 11.50
C VAL A 47 -2.76 19.52 10.59
N GLN A 48 -1.58 19.85 11.11
CA GLN A 48 -0.29 19.78 10.41
C GLN A 48 0.63 18.78 11.15
N PRO A 49 0.60 17.49 10.80
CA PRO A 49 1.50 16.50 11.41
C PRO A 49 2.96 16.81 11.04
N GLU A 50 3.85 16.83 12.04
CA GLU A 50 5.30 16.96 11.81
C GLU A 50 5.91 15.64 11.31
N PHE A 51 5.30 14.51 11.68
CA PHE A 51 5.75 13.17 11.35
C PHE A 51 4.55 12.22 11.33
N ILE A 52 4.61 11.22 10.45
CA ILE A 52 3.65 10.10 10.39
C ILE A 52 4.47 8.84 10.62
N LEU A 53 4.04 8.02 11.58
CA LEU A 53 4.55 6.67 11.78
C LEU A 53 3.43 5.73 11.38
N ASP A 54 3.66 4.99 10.30
CA ASP A 54 2.74 3.95 9.82
C ASP A 54 3.36 2.57 10.10
N GLU A 55 3.02 1.56 9.30
CA GLU A 55 3.46 0.19 9.48
C GLU A 55 4.96 0.03 9.80
N GLY A 56 5.23 -0.89 10.72
CA GLY A 56 6.59 -1.26 11.09
C GLY A 56 7.13 -2.33 10.16
N GLY A 57 8.46 -2.37 10.00
CA GLY A 57 9.11 -3.52 9.37
C GLY A 57 9.14 -4.75 10.28
N MET A 58 9.69 -5.84 9.76
CA MET A 58 9.88 -7.08 10.52
C MET A 58 11.16 -7.04 11.36
N ILE A 59 11.12 -7.73 12.50
CA ILE A 59 12.34 -8.14 13.20
C ILE A 59 12.87 -9.38 12.49
N THR A 60 14.08 -9.30 11.97
CA THR A 60 14.70 -10.37 11.20
C THR A 60 16.09 -10.74 11.71
N LYS A 61 16.56 -11.95 11.37
CA LYS A 61 17.90 -12.45 11.71
C LYS A 61 18.54 -13.10 10.49
N GLY A 62 19.78 -12.74 10.20
CA GLY A 62 20.57 -13.39 9.14
C GLY A 62 20.22 -12.97 7.70
N ILE A 63 19.34 -11.98 7.50
CA ILE A 63 19.07 -11.41 6.16
C ILE A 63 20.16 -10.40 5.75
N LEU A 64 20.78 -9.72 6.72
CA LEU A 64 21.87 -8.78 6.47
C LEU A 64 23.22 -9.49 6.58
N ILE A 65 23.98 -9.50 5.48
CA ILE A 65 25.32 -10.08 5.42
C ILE A 65 26.19 -9.43 6.51
N GLY A 66 26.82 -10.26 7.35
CA GLY A 66 27.69 -9.79 8.43
C GLY A 66 26.97 -9.42 9.73
N VAL A 67 25.63 -9.53 9.80
CA VAL A 67 24.87 -9.28 11.03
C VAL A 67 24.20 -10.57 11.52
N THR A 68 24.65 -11.06 12.67
CA THR A 68 24.16 -12.32 13.27
C THR A 68 23.10 -12.10 14.35
N SER A 69 22.94 -10.87 14.85
CA SER A 69 21.91 -10.47 15.80
C SER A 69 20.56 -10.23 15.11
N SER A 70 19.48 -10.17 15.90
CA SER A 70 18.19 -9.73 15.40
C SER A 70 18.23 -8.23 15.08
N VAL A 71 17.62 -7.84 13.97
CA VAL A 71 17.56 -6.47 13.47
C VAL A 71 16.11 -6.10 13.19
N ALA A 72 15.68 -4.94 13.67
CA ALA A 72 14.42 -4.35 13.26
C ALA A 72 14.63 -3.55 11.98
N LEU A 73 13.92 -3.91 10.90
CA LEU A 73 13.95 -3.15 9.67
C LEU A 73 13.03 -1.93 9.80
N ILE A 74 13.52 -0.76 9.42
CA ILE A 74 12.76 0.50 9.42
C ILE A 74 12.52 0.89 7.97
N GLY A 75 11.26 0.82 7.54
CA GLY A 75 10.82 1.38 6.26
C GLY A 75 10.86 2.91 6.34
N VAL A 76 11.55 3.54 5.39
CA VAL A 76 11.61 5.01 5.28
C VAL A 76 10.81 5.55 4.11
N ALA A 77 10.41 4.64 3.20
CA ALA A 77 9.61 4.92 2.02
C ALA A 77 8.99 3.60 1.53
N GLU A 78 7.92 3.73 0.77
CA GLU A 78 7.27 2.64 0.05
C GLU A 78 7.37 2.87 -1.45
N LYS A 79 7.34 1.77 -2.22
CA LYS A 79 7.24 1.89 -3.67
C LYS A 79 5.84 2.33 -4.03
N GLY A 80 5.71 3.31 -4.91
CA GLY A 80 4.44 3.57 -5.57
C GLY A 80 4.01 2.33 -6.37
N TYR A 81 2.72 2.04 -6.38
CA TYR A 81 2.14 1.03 -7.25
C TYR A 81 1.12 1.66 -8.18
N MET A 82 0.90 1.01 -9.32
CA MET A 82 -0.13 1.38 -10.28
C MET A 82 -0.86 0.12 -10.71
N SER A 83 -2.18 0.16 -10.68
CA SER A 83 -3.04 -0.86 -11.28
C SER A 83 -3.60 -0.32 -12.59
N VAL A 84 -3.55 -1.13 -13.64
CA VAL A 84 -4.11 -0.77 -14.95
C VAL A 84 -5.15 -1.81 -15.36
N GLU A 85 -6.26 -1.34 -15.92
CA GLU A 85 -7.27 -2.19 -16.53
C GLU A 85 -7.12 -2.13 -18.05
N LEU A 86 -7.05 -3.30 -18.69
CA LEU A 86 -6.92 -3.42 -20.15
C LEU A 86 -8.18 -4.05 -20.72
N THR A 87 -8.85 -3.32 -21.60
CA THR A 87 -10.06 -3.79 -22.28
C THR A 87 -9.82 -3.79 -23.78
N VAL A 88 -10.22 -4.87 -24.45
CA VAL A 88 -10.22 -4.96 -25.91
C VAL A 88 -11.63 -5.29 -26.38
N GLU A 89 -12.20 -4.40 -27.17
CA GLU A 89 -13.49 -4.62 -27.83
C GLU A 89 -13.28 -5.10 -29.26
N SER A 90 -14.01 -6.14 -29.66
CA SER A 90 -14.01 -6.64 -31.04
C SER A 90 -15.40 -7.08 -31.47
N ALA A 91 -15.69 -6.97 -32.77
CA ALA A 91 -16.91 -7.55 -33.33
C ALA A 91 -16.95 -9.08 -33.09
N GLY A 92 -18.14 -9.60 -32.78
CA GLY A 92 -18.37 -11.05 -32.69
C GLY A 92 -18.31 -11.74 -34.07
N GLY A 93 -18.18 -13.07 -34.07
CA GLY A 93 -18.14 -13.87 -35.30
C GLY A 93 -18.26 -15.37 -35.03
N HIS A 94 -18.39 -16.18 -36.09
CA HIS A 94 -18.40 -17.64 -35.96
C HIS A 94 -17.00 -18.19 -35.70
N ALA A 95 -16.88 -19.07 -34.71
CA ALA A 95 -15.60 -19.69 -34.33
C ALA A 95 -14.96 -20.52 -35.46
N SER A 96 -15.74 -21.00 -36.43
CA SER A 96 -15.25 -21.72 -37.61
C SER A 96 -14.65 -20.82 -38.69
N THR A 97 -14.87 -19.50 -38.62
CA THR A 97 -14.28 -18.49 -39.53
C THR A 97 -13.69 -17.34 -38.72
N PRO A 98 -12.61 -17.59 -37.95
CA PRO A 98 -12.07 -16.60 -37.04
C PRO A 98 -11.44 -15.42 -37.80
N PRO A 99 -11.50 -14.20 -37.25
CA PRO A 99 -10.75 -13.07 -37.79
C PRO A 99 -9.24 -13.29 -37.62
N ARG A 100 -8.43 -12.55 -38.38
CA ARG A 100 -6.95 -12.60 -38.28
C ARG A 100 -6.42 -12.33 -36.87
N GLN A 101 -7.09 -11.46 -36.12
CA GLN A 101 -6.79 -11.19 -34.72
C GLN A 101 -8.08 -11.22 -33.91
N THR A 102 -8.08 -11.97 -32.81
CA THR A 102 -9.17 -12.00 -31.84
C THR A 102 -8.90 -10.99 -30.73
N ALA A 103 -9.94 -10.57 -30.00
CA ALA A 103 -9.75 -9.76 -28.79
C ALA A 103 -8.76 -10.41 -27.81
N ILE A 104 -8.82 -11.74 -27.66
CA ILE A 104 -7.86 -12.50 -26.84
C ILE A 104 -6.44 -12.31 -27.37
N GLY A 105 -6.21 -12.48 -28.68
CA GLY A 105 -4.87 -12.32 -29.26
C GLY A 105 -4.29 -10.92 -29.08
N ILE A 106 -5.13 -9.88 -29.22
CA ILE A 106 -4.71 -8.48 -29.01
C ILE A 106 -4.38 -8.24 -27.53
N LEU A 107 -5.26 -8.69 -26.62
CA LEU A 107 -5.05 -8.52 -25.17
C LEU A 107 -3.80 -9.28 -24.71
N SER A 108 -3.60 -10.53 -25.15
CA SER A 108 -2.39 -11.31 -24.86
C SER A 108 -1.13 -10.61 -25.37
N ALA A 109 -1.16 -10.02 -26.57
CA ALA A 109 -0.02 -9.26 -27.10
C ALA A 109 0.23 -7.95 -26.34
N ALA A 110 -0.80 -7.32 -25.76
CA ALA A 110 -0.62 -6.16 -24.88
C ALA A 110 0.01 -6.57 -23.55
N ILE A 111 -0.48 -7.65 -22.92
CA ILE A 111 0.08 -8.19 -21.67
C ILE A 111 1.55 -8.57 -21.86
N HIS A 112 1.88 -9.29 -22.94
CA HIS A 112 3.26 -9.71 -23.22
C HIS A 112 4.22 -8.52 -23.36
N ARG A 113 3.79 -7.42 -23.99
CA ARG A 113 4.62 -6.21 -24.10
C ARG A 113 4.87 -5.54 -22.75
N ILE A 114 3.86 -5.51 -21.87
CA ILE A 114 4.02 -4.95 -20.52
C ILE A 114 5.00 -5.80 -19.69
N GLU A 115 4.92 -7.13 -19.81
CA GLU A 115 5.84 -8.04 -19.12
C GLU A 115 7.28 -7.90 -19.63
N ALA A 116 7.47 -7.76 -20.94
CA ALA A 116 8.80 -7.63 -21.54
C ALA A 116 9.54 -6.33 -21.15
N ASP A 117 8.81 -5.31 -20.71
CA ASP A 117 9.35 -4.01 -20.28
C ASP A 117 9.54 -3.92 -18.74
N GLN A 118 9.38 -5.03 -17.99
CA GLN A 118 9.63 -5.08 -16.52
C GLN A 118 11.11 -5.25 -16.15
#